data_AF-X1RWR2-F1
#
_entry.id   AF-X1RWR2-F1
#
_cell.length_a   1.000
_cell.length_b   1.000
_cell.length_c   1.000
_cell.angle_alpha   90.00
_cell.angle_beta   90.00
_cell.angle_gamma   90.00
#
_symmetry.space_group_name_H-M   'P 1'
#
loop_
_entity.id
_entity.type
_entity.pdbx_description
1 polymer ?
#
loop_
_entity_poly.entity_id
_entity_poly.type
_entity_poly.pdbx_seq_one_letter_code
_entity_poly.pdbx_strand_id
1 'polypeptide(L)' 'AKAIVSSFLRQFEDYAESDVIIVGAGPSGLIAGRELGKAGVKVLIIEGYRS' A
#
# COMPACT_ATOMS: atom_id res chain seq x y z
N ALA A 1 17.24 -17.81 -5.82
CA ALA A 1 17.20 -16.40 -6.28
C ALA A 1 15.94 -16.10 -7.13
N LYS A 2 15.73 -16.79 -8.27
CA LYS A 2 14.62 -16.49 -9.20
C LYS A 2 13.22 -16.50 -8.57
N ALA A 3 12.92 -17.47 -7.69
CA ALA A 3 11.61 -17.57 -7.03
C ALA A 3 11.30 -16.34 -6.16
N ILE A 4 12.27 -15.87 -5.36
CA ILE A 4 12.13 -14.69 -4.48
C ILE A 4 11.94 -13.42 -5.32
N VAL A 5 12.74 -13.25 -6.38
CA VAL A 5 12.60 -12.10 -7.28
C VAL A 5 11.23 -12.11 -7.96
N SER A 6 10.76 -13.28 -8.41
CA SER A 6 9.46 -13.39 -9.06
C SER A 6 8.26 -13.19 -8.13
N SER A 7 8.36 -13.58 -6.84
CA SER A 7 7.30 -13.33 -5.86
C SER A 7 7.27 -11.86 -5.45
N PHE A 8 8.45 -11.25 -5.28
CA PHE A 8 8.57 -9.82 -4.99
C PHE A 8 8.01 -8.97 -6.13
N LEU A 9 8.37 -9.28 -7.38
CA LEU A 9 7.86 -8.55 -8.55
C LEU A 9 6.34 -8.64 -8.67
N ARG A 10 5.75 -9.82 -8.43
CA ARG A 10 4.29 -9.98 -8.44
C ARG A 10 3.61 -9.15 -7.36
N GLN A 11 4.14 -9.21 -6.14
CA GLN A 11 3.61 -8.42 -5.03
C GLN A 11 3.79 -6.92 -5.28
N PHE A 12 4.88 -6.53 -5.95
CA PHE A 12 5.15 -5.15 -6.34
C PHE A 12 4.22 -4.67 -7.46
N GLU A 13 3.96 -5.48 -8.49
CA GLU A 13 2.95 -5.21 -9.53
C GLU A 13 1.56 -5.05 -8.91
N ASP A 14 1.19 -5.95 -8.00
CA ASP A 14 -0.06 -5.83 -7.24
C ASP A 14 -0.11 -4.51 -6.44
N TYR A 15 0.98 -4.07 -5.82
CA TYR A 15 0.98 -2.75 -5.13
C TYR A 15 1.02 -1.56 -6.09
N ALA A 16 1.64 -1.69 -7.27
CA ALA A 16 1.75 -0.63 -8.26
C ALA A 16 0.40 -0.27 -8.89
N GLU A 17 -0.54 -1.22 -8.96
CA GLU A 17 -1.93 -1.00 -9.35
C GLU A 17 -2.81 -0.57 -8.16
N SER A 18 -2.39 0.41 -7.38
CA SER A 18 -3.26 1.00 -6.34
C SER A 18 -4.08 2.13 -6.93
N ASP A 19 -5.37 2.17 -6.64
CA ASP A 19 -6.26 3.26 -7.03
C ASP A 19 -5.92 4.55 -6.28
N VAL A 20 -5.46 4.41 -5.04
CA VAL A 20 -5.13 5.52 -4.13
C VAL A 20 -3.85 5.22 -3.36
N ILE A 21 -2.99 6.23 -3.23
CA ILE A 21 -1.80 6.21 -2.37
C ILE A 21 -1.98 7.21 -1.23
N ILE A 22 -1.80 6.76 0.01
CA ILE A 22 -1.80 7.59 1.22
C ILE A 22 -0.37 7.67 1.75
N VAL A 23 0.15 8.89 1.92
CA VAL A 23 1.46 9.15 2.52
C VAL A 23 1.26 9.62 3.97
N GLY A 24 1.72 8.79 4.93
CA GLY A 24 1.55 8.94 6.36
C GLY A 24 0.61 7.87 6.95
N ALA A 25 1.13 7.01 7.82
CA ALA A 25 0.41 5.99 8.58
C ALA A 25 0.02 6.47 10.00
N GLY A 26 -0.11 7.78 10.18
CA GLY A 26 -0.73 8.36 11.38
C GLY A 26 -2.23 8.04 11.47
N PRO A 27 -2.91 8.44 12.57
CA PRO A 27 -4.31 8.10 12.81
C PRO A 27 -5.25 8.48 11.66
N SER A 28 -5.06 9.66 11.07
CA SER A 28 -5.86 10.14 9.94
C SER A 28 -5.65 9.29 8.68
N GLY A 29 -4.40 8.94 8.36
CA GLY A 29 -4.06 8.11 7.20
C GLY A 29 -4.64 6.70 7.31
N LEU A 30 -4.59 6.12 8.52
CA LEU A 30 -5.19 4.81 8.78
C LEU A 30 -6.72 4.83 8.70
N ILE A 31 -7.38 5.86 9.23
CA ILE A 31 -8.84 6.00 9.11
C ILE A 31 -9.26 6.19 7.65
N ALA A 32 -8.55 7.04 6.89
CA ALA A 32 -8.82 7.25 5.47
C ALA A 32 -8.67 5.94 4.68
N GLY A 33 -7.57 5.21 4.88
CA GLY A 33 -7.34 3.92 4.24
C GLY A 33 -8.40 2.87 4.59
N ARG A 34 -8.87 2.86 5.84
CA ARG A 34 -9.95 1.95 6.28
C ARG A 34 -11.27 2.22 5.54
N GLU A 35 -11.69 3.48 5.46
CA GLU A 35 -12.97 3.81 4.83
C GLU A 35 -12.92 3.60 3.30
N LEU A 36 -11.79 3.89 2.66
CA LEU A 36 -11.57 3.57 1.25
C LEU A 36 -11.55 2.04 0.99
N GLY A 37 -10.88 1.27 1.84
CA GLY A 37 -10.86 -0.19 1.72
C GLY A 37 -12.25 -0.82 1.88
N LYS A 38 -13.09 -0.30 2.79
CA LYS A 38 -14.50 -0.71 2.90
C LYS A 38 -15.33 -0.40 1.65
N ALA A 39 -14.97 0.66 0.93
CA ALA A 39 -15.59 1.01 -0.34
C ALA A 39 -15.06 0.17 -1.52
N GLY A 40 -14.16 -0.79 -1.28
CA GLY A 40 -13.57 -1.65 -2.31
C GLY A 40 -12.42 -1.01 -3.07
N VAL A 41 -11.91 0.15 -2.61
CA VAL A 41 -10.79 0.85 -3.25
C VAL A 41 -9.47 0.22 -2.81
N LYS A 42 -8.59 -0.06 -3.76
CA LYS A 42 -7.26 -0.61 -3.47
C LYS A 42 -6.32 0.51 -3.04
N VAL A 43 -5.98 0.54 -1.75
CA VAL A 43 -5.18 1.60 -1.14
C VAL A 43 -3.80 1.10 -0.72
N LEU A 44 -2.76 1.84 -1.09
CA LEU A 44 -1.40 1.69 -0.56
C LEU A 44 -1.12 2.80 0.46
N ILE A 45 -0.76 2.43 1.69
CA ILE A 45 -0.33 3.39 2.73
C ILE A 45 1.19 3.28 2.89
N ILE A 46 1.88 4.41 2.78
CA ILE A 46 3.34 4.52 2.92
C ILE A 46 3.65 5.46 4.09
N GLU A 47 4.49 5.04 5.03
CA GLU A 47 5.02 5.92 6.09
C GLU A 47 6.50 6.22 5.83
N GLY A 48 6.90 7.46 6.11
CA GLY A 48 8.29 7.88 6.00
C GLY A 48 9.10 7.33 7.17
N TYR A 49 10.25 6.72 6.89
CA TYR A 49 11.21 6.41 7.95
C TYR A 49 11.75 7.72 8.54
N ARG A 50 11.55 7.93 9.83
CA ARG A 50 12.24 8.99 10.59
C ARG A 50 13.32 8.34 11.45
N SER A 51 14.52 8.93 11.37
CA SER A 51 15.74 8.56 12.11
C SER A 51 15.51 8.40 13.61
#